data_AF-A0A6J6LJ11-F1
#
_entry.id   AF-A0A6J6LJ11-F1
#
_cell.length_a   1.000
_cell.length_b   1.000
_cell.length_c   1.000
_cell.angle_alpha   90.00
_cell.angle_beta   90.00
_cell.angle_gamma   90.00
#
_symmetry.space_group_name_H-M   'P 1'
#
loop_
_entity.id
_entity.type
_entity.pdbx_description
1 polymer ?
#
loop_
_entity_poly.entity_id
_entity_poly.type
_entity_poly.pdbx_seq_one_letter_code
_entity_poly.pdbx_strand_id
1 'polypeptide(L)'
;MERILGLASVVLSISFIWPQVWRSLRHNTTHGISPFGLVHGLIGATLWLSYGIHERIAPVAIANTSFLTAQSLIIYVAYKNGHIERRIISAAYLVVLAILIFLTPLPASFIGITAVLISGSAIIPQFIHVLRTDNLHGISLTSYTLTIITCTVWLLYGFVISDFMISAQNFVAIPIMLFITHKAWRWRQQHSQLSVS
;
A
#
# COMPACT_ATOMS: atom_id res chain seq x y z
N MET A 1 22.96 1.96 -10.50
CA MET A 1 22.14 1.32 -9.45
C MET A 1 20.82 2.06 -9.24
N GLU A 2 20.85 3.37 -8.95
CA GLU A 2 19.66 4.21 -8.75
C GLU A 2 18.57 4.04 -9.81
N ARG A 3 18.89 4.25 -11.10
CA ARG A 3 17.90 4.13 -12.20
C ARG A 3 17.25 2.75 -12.28
N ILE A 4 18.02 1.69 -12.04
CA ILE A 4 17.54 0.30 -12.09
C ILE A 4 16.58 0.04 -10.94
N LEU A 5 16.98 0.39 -9.71
CA LEU A 5 16.13 0.23 -8.53
C LEU A 5 14.89 1.12 -8.59
N GLY A 6 15.02 2.37 -9.05
CA GLY A 6 13.88 3.27 -9.24
C GLY A 6 12.87 2.74 -10.25
N LEU A 7 13.34 2.23 -11.40
CA LEU A 7 12.47 1.59 -12.39
C LEU A 7 11.83 0.32 -11.83
N ALA A 8 12.60 -0.54 -11.15
CA ALA A 8 12.09 -1.75 -10.52
C ALA A 8 11.01 -1.43 -9.47
N SER A 9 11.22 -0.43 -8.63
CA SER A 9 10.25 0.08 -7.66
C SER A 9 8.94 0.49 -8.34
N VAL A 10 9.01 1.25 -9.43
CA VAL A 10 7.82 1.69 -10.19
C VAL A 10 7.09 0.49 -10.79
N VAL A 11 7.81 -0.39 -11.50
CA VAL A 11 7.23 -1.57 -12.16
C VAL A 11 6.54 -2.47 -11.14
N LEU A 12 7.21 -2.79 -10.03
CA LEU A 12 6.65 -3.63 -8.97
C LEU A 12 5.42 -2.98 -8.32
N SER A 13 5.44 -1.67 -8.10
CA SER A 13 4.29 -0.93 -7.56
C SER A 13 3.07 -0.98 -8.49
N ILE A 14 3.29 -0.90 -9.81
CA ILE A 14 2.25 -1.05 -10.83
C ILE A 14 1.73 -2.49 -10.86
N SER A 15 2.62 -3.48 -10.94
CA SER A 15 2.26 -4.90 -10.99
C SER A 15 1.47 -5.37 -9.76
N PHE A 16 1.62 -4.68 -8.63
CA PHE A 16 0.91 -4.98 -7.40
C PHE A 16 -0.59 -4.62 -7.45
N ILE A 17 -0.94 -3.39 -7.87
CA ILE A 17 -2.33 -2.89 -7.75
C ILE A 17 -3.17 -3.07 -9.02
N TRP A 18 -2.55 -3.03 -10.21
CA TRP A 18 -3.29 -3.05 -11.48
C TRP A 18 -4.05 -4.34 -11.79
N PRO A 19 -3.61 -5.54 -11.36
CA PRO A 19 -4.45 -6.74 -11.44
C PRO A 19 -5.78 -6.57 -10.68
N GLN A 20 -5.77 -5.85 -9.55
CA GLN A 20 -6.98 -5.57 -8.78
C GLN A 20 -7.88 -4.54 -9.48
N VAL A 21 -7.29 -3.54 -10.13
CA VAL A 21 -8.03 -2.58 -10.98
C VAL A 21 -8.73 -3.31 -12.12
N TRP A 22 -7.99 -4.16 -12.84
CA TRP A 22 -8.54 -4.97 -13.93
C TRP A 22 -9.69 -5.85 -13.44
N ARG A 23 -9.48 -6.59 -12.33
CA ARG A 23 -10.53 -7.43 -11.73
C ARG A 23 -11.77 -6.60 -11.39
N SER A 24 -11.58 -5.43 -10.79
CA SER A 24 -12.68 -4.59 -10.32
C SER A 24 -13.50 -4.04 -11.48
N LEU A 25 -12.84 -3.53 -12.52
CA LEU A 25 -13.51 -2.99 -13.71
C LEU A 25 -14.13 -4.09 -14.58
N ARG A 26 -13.39 -5.19 -14.83
CA ARG A 26 -13.84 -6.28 -15.71
C ARG A 26 -15.00 -7.07 -15.13
N HIS A 27 -14.95 -7.36 -13.84
CA HIS A 27 -15.97 -8.17 -13.16
C HIS A 27 -16.96 -7.33 -12.34
N ASN A 28 -16.89 -5.99 -12.43
CA ASN A 28 -17.73 -5.05 -11.70
C ASN A 28 -17.88 -5.42 -10.20
N THR A 29 -16.76 -5.74 -9.55
CA THR A 29 -16.74 -6.26 -8.18
C THR A 29 -15.60 -5.67 -7.37
N THR A 30 -15.85 -5.31 -6.12
CA THR A 30 -14.81 -4.98 -5.14
C THR A 30 -14.80 -5.94 -3.96
N HIS A 31 -15.25 -7.18 -4.20
CA HIS A 31 -15.31 -8.22 -3.17
C HIS A 31 -13.92 -8.44 -2.54
N GLY A 32 -13.86 -8.41 -1.21
CA GLY A 32 -12.63 -8.57 -0.44
C GLY A 32 -11.77 -7.30 -0.32
N ILE A 33 -12.22 -6.16 -0.84
CA ILE A 33 -11.54 -4.87 -0.70
C ILE A 33 -12.24 -4.04 0.37
N SER A 34 -11.49 -3.60 1.38
CA SER A 34 -12.01 -2.75 2.47
C SER A 34 -12.20 -1.29 2.00
N PRO A 35 -13.37 -0.66 2.23
CA PRO A 35 -13.57 0.77 1.98
C PRO A 35 -12.57 1.65 2.76
N PHE A 36 -12.27 1.28 4.00
CA PHE A 36 -11.24 1.95 4.79
C PHE A 36 -9.87 1.84 4.11
N GLY A 37 -9.49 0.64 3.65
CA GLY A 37 -8.23 0.43 2.94
C GLY A 37 -8.14 1.23 1.64
N LEU A 38 -9.26 1.40 0.93
CA LEU A 38 -9.33 2.25 -0.26
C LEU A 38 -9.02 3.72 0.05
N VAL A 39 -9.74 4.29 1.02
CA VAL A 39 -9.57 5.69 1.44
C VAL A 39 -8.19 5.92 2.05
N HIS A 40 -7.74 5.02 2.92
CA HIS A 40 -6.43 5.10 3.56
C HIS A 40 -5.30 5.06 2.52
N GLY A 41 -5.38 4.14 1.55
CA GLY A 41 -4.43 4.07 0.44
C GLY A 41 -4.44 5.31 -0.47
N LEU A 42 -5.60 5.93 -0.69
CA LEU A 42 -5.71 7.19 -1.44
C LEU A 42 -4.98 8.34 -0.73
N ILE A 43 -5.16 8.46 0.59
CA ILE A 43 -4.50 9.47 1.42
C ILE A 43 -2.99 9.22 1.46
N GLY A 44 -2.56 7.98 1.72
CA GLY A 44 -1.15 7.61 1.75
C GLY A 44 -0.44 7.88 0.43
N ALA A 45 -1.05 7.50 -0.70
CA ALA A 45 -0.49 7.78 -2.03
C ALA A 45 -0.39 9.29 -2.31
N THR A 46 -1.35 10.09 -1.85
CA THR A 46 -1.29 11.56 -1.99
C THR A 46 -0.13 12.15 -1.19
N LEU A 47 0.12 11.67 0.03
CA LEU A 47 1.25 12.10 0.86
C LEU A 47 2.59 11.77 0.19
N TRP A 48 2.75 10.53 -0.28
CA TRP A 48 3.97 10.11 -0.97
C TRP A 48 4.17 10.79 -2.32
N LEU A 49 3.09 11.05 -3.07
CA LEU A 49 3.15 11.84 -4.30
C LEU A 49 3.64 13.26 -3.99
N SER A 50 3.08 13.89 -2.95
CA SER A 50 3.49 15.24 -2.52
C SER A 50 4.97 15.26 -2.11
N TYR A 51 5.41 14.26 -1.33
CA TYR A 51 6.81 14.09 -0.94
C TYR A 51 7.73 13.92 -2.16
N GLY A 52 7.38 13.01 -3.07
CA GLY A 52 8.18 12.73 -4.26
C GLY A 52 8.27 13.92 -5.23
N ILE A 53 7.22 14.74 -5.35
CA ILE A 53 7.27 15.99 -6.12
C ILE A 53 8.18 17.00 -5.43
N HIS A 54 8.02 17.19 -4.12
CA HIS A 54 8.79 18.17 -3.35
C HIS A 54 10.30 17.87 -3.39
N GLU A 55 10.69 16.62 -3.12
CA GLU A 55 12.08 16.17 -3.15
C GLU A 55 12.59 15.84 -4.57
N ARG A 56 11.75 16.03 -5.60
CA ARG A 56 12.06 15.75 -7.01
C ARG A 56 12.48 14.30 -7.28
N ILE A 57 11.90 13.35 -6.55
CA ILE A 57 12.15 11.92 -6.65
C ILE A 57 11.12 11.29 -7.61
N ALA A 58 11.47 11.28 -8.90
CA ALA A 58 10.55 10.85 -9.96
C ALA A 58 9.94 9.44 -9.77
N PRO A 59 10.69 8.39 -9.35
CA PRO A 59 10.11 7.07 -9.10
C PRO A 59 8.97 7.09 -8.08
N VAL A 60 9.10 7.87 -7.01
CA VAL A 60 8.08 8.00 -5.96
C VAL A 60 6.84 8.68 -6.52
N ALA A 61 7.01 9.78 -7.26
CA ALA A 61 5.90 10.50 -7.87
C ALA A 61 5.15 9.62 -8.90
N ILE A 62 5.87 8.90 -9.75
CA ILE A 62 5.27 8.02 -10.79
C ILE A 62 4.50 6.88 -10.14
N ALA A 63 5.12 6.16 -9.19
CA ALA A 63 4.48 5.03 -8.52
C ALA A 63 3.20 5.46 -7.79
N ASN A 64 3.23 6.60 -7.08
CA ASN A 64 2.08 7.07 -6.31
C ASN A 64 1.00 7.73 -7.17
N THR A 65 1.35 8.33 -8.31
CA THR A 65 0.35 8.76 -9.32
C THR A 65 -0.39 7.55 -9.88
N SER A 66 0.34 6.47 -10.20
CA SER A 66 -0.26 5.21 -10.66
C SER A 66 -1.17 4.60 -9.60
N PHE A 67 -0.73 4.58 -8.33
CA PHE A 67 -1.52 4.05 -7.23
C PHE A 67 -2.78 4.89 -6.94
N LEU A 68 -2.66 6.23 -6.97
CA LEU A 68 -3.80 7.14 -6.79
C LEU A 68 -4.87 6.91 -7.88
N THR A 69 -4.42 6.73 -9.13
CA THR A 69 -5.30 6.42 -10.27
C THR A 69 -5.99 5.07 -10.06
N ALA A 70 -5.22 4.03 -9.73
CA ALA A 70 -5.73 2.70 -9.45
C ALA A 70 -6.79 2.69 -8.33
N GLN A 71 -6.50 3.36 -7.21
CA GLN A 71 -7.44 3.45 -6.08
C GLN A 71 -8.70 4.22 -6.45
N SER A 72 -8.58 5.32 -7.20
CA SER A 72 -9.74 6.10 -7.66
C SER A 72 -10.67 5.25 -8.55
N LEU A 73 -10.11 4.43 -9.44
CA LEU A 73 -10.89 3.51 -10.28
C LEU A 73 -11.59 2.43 -9.46
N ILE A 74 -10.93 1.86 -8.44
CA ILE A 74 -11.54 0.86 -7.57
C ILE A 74 -12.62 1.49 -6.67
N ILE A 75 -12.40 2.70 -6.14
CA ILE A 75 -13.39 3.48 -5.39
C ILE A 75 -14.62 3.76 -6.24
N TYR A 76 -14.44 4.11 -7.53
CA TYR A 76 -15.55 4.29 -8.46
C TYR A 76 -16.40 3.03 -8.59
N VAL A 77 -15.79 1.86 -8.77
CA VAL A 77 -16.52 0.57 -8.82
C VAL A 77 -17.20 0.27 -7.47
N ALA A 78 -16.51 0.51 -6.35
CA ALA A 78 -17.08 0.31 -5.01
C ALA A 78 -18.32 1.19 -4.79
N TYR A 79 -18.26 2.46 -5.22
CA TYR A 79 -19.36 3.41 -5.12
C TYR A 79 -20.55 2.98 -5.99
N LYS A 80 -20.28 2.63 -7.24
CA LYS A 80 -21.28 2.16 -8.19
C LYS A 80 -22.06 0.95 -7.67
N ASN A 81 -21.41 0.07 -6.92
CA ASN A 81 -22.02 -1.13 -6.34
C ASN A 81 -22.50 -0.93 -4.88
N GLY A 82 -22.52 0.31 -4.37
CA GLY A 82 -23.04 0.62 -3.02
C GLY A 82 -22.16 0.17 -1.85
N HIS A 83 -20.92 -0.26 -2.09
CA HIS A 83 -19.99 -0.70 -1.04
C HIS A 83 -19.31 0.47 -0.31
N ILE A 84 -19.36 1.69 -0.85
CA ILE A 84 -18.86 2.91 -0.21
C ILE A 84 -19.82 4.07 -0.47
N GLU A 85 -20.14 4.82 0.58
CA GLU A 85 -21.07 5.94 0.49
C GLU A 85 -20.41 7.19 -0.12
N ARG A 86 -21.21 7.99 -0.85
CA ARG A 86 -20.75 9.26 -1.43
C ARG A 86 -20.10 10.19 -0.42
N ARG A 87 -20.63 10.27 0.81
CA ARG A 87 -20.09 11.13 1.88
C ARG A 87 -18.65 10.79 2.23
N ILE A 88 -18.33 9.50 2.30
CA ILE A 88 -16.97 9.01 2.59
C ILE A 88 -16.03 9.38 1.44
N ILE A 89 -16.47 9.21 0.19
CA ILE A 89 -15.69 9.58 -1.00
C ILE A 89 -15.43 11.09 -1.01
N SER A 90 -16.47 11.90 -0.81
CA SER A 90 -16.33 13.36 -0.76
C SER A 90 -15.37 13.79 0.35
N ALA A 91 -15.48 13.22 1.55
CA ALA A 91 -14.55 13.50 2.64
C ALA A 91 -13.11 13.10 2.28
N ALA A 92 -12.90 11.94 1.67
CA ALA A 92 -11.59 11.48 1.25
C ALA A 92 -10.94 12.43 0.24
N TYR A 93 -11.68 12.87 -0.79
CA TYR A 93 -11.15 13.82 -1.79
C TYR A 93 -10.96 15.23 -1.23
N LEU A 94 -11.77 15.66 -0.25
CA LEU A 94 -11.51 16.91 0.48
C LEU A 94 -10.20 16.83 1.28
N VAL A 95 -9.90 15.69 1.91
CA VAL A 95 -8.61 15.46 2.58
C VAL A 95 -7.46 15.45 1.57
N VAL A 96 -7.62 14.83 0.41
CA VAL A 96 -6.63 14.88 -0.68
C VAL A 96 -6.37 16.32 -1.11
N LEU A 97 -7.43 17.11 -1.35
CA LEU A 97 -7.30 18.51 -1.73
C LEU A 97 -6.61 19.33 -0.63
N ALA A 98 -6.98 19.12 0.63
CA ALA A 98 -6.35 19.75 1.78
C ALA A 98 -4.86 19.40 1.86
N ILE A 99 -4.48 18.15 1.62
CA ILE A 99 -3.07 17.74 1.56
C ILE A 99 -2.34 18.51 0.47
N LEU A 100 -2.88 18.54 -0.75
CA LEU A 100 -2.22 19.23 -1.87
C LEU A 100 -2.08 20.75 -1.65
N ILE A 101 -3.03 21.38 -0.97
CA ILE A 101 -2.99 22.83 -0.68
C ILE A 101 -2.09 23.15 0.52
N PHE A 102 -2.21 22.41 1.62
CA PHE A 102 -1.59 22.78 2.90
C PHE A 102 -0.24 22.11 3.16
N LEU A 103 0.06 20.97 2.54
CA LEU A 103 1.37 20.31 2.72
C LEU A 103 2.44 20.81 1.74
N THR A 104 2.06 21.35 0.57
CA THR A 104 3.02 21.90 -0.40
C THR A 104 3.91 23.05 0.13
N PRO A 105 3.47 23.95 1.03
CA PRO A 105 4.36 24.95 1.62
C PRO A 105 5.16 24.43 2.84
N LEU A 106 4.91 23.21 3.31
CA LEU A 106 5.59 22.66 4.48
C LEU A 106 6.94 22.02 4.10
N PRO A 107 7.89 21.93 5.04
CA PRO A 107 9.16 21.25 4.80
C PRO A 107 8.94 19.78 4.42
N ALA A 108 9.73 19.28 3.48
CA ALA A 108 9.66 17.89 3.00
C ALA A 108 9.70 16.85 4.12
N SER A 109 10.50 17.10 5.16
CA SER A 109 10.61 16.23 6.33
C SER A 109 9.27 16.05 7.04
N PHE A 110 8.45 17.09 7.13
CA PHE A 110 7.12 17.01 7.74
C PHE A 110 6.16 16.18 6.86
N ILE A 111 6.20 16.39 5.55
CA ILE A 111 5.42 15.61 4.58
C ILE A 111 5.83 14.13 4.67
N GLY A 112 7.13 13.85 4.67
CA GLY A 112 7.71 12.51 4.73
C GLY A 112 7.36 11.78 6.03
N ILE A 113 7.52 12.42 7.19
CA ILE A 113 7.12 11.84 8.49
C ILE A 113 5.63 11.51 8.48
N THR A 114 4.79 12.44 7.99
CA THR A 114 3.34 12.21 7.90
C THR A 114 3.03 11.05 6.94
N ALA A 115 3.71 10.97 5.81
CA ALA A 115 3.57 9.88 4.85
C ALA A 115 3.93 8.53 5.46
N VAL A 116 5.03 8.45 6.21
CA VAL A 116 5.49 7.25 6.94
C VAL A 116 4.47 6.85 8.01
N LEU A 117 4.04 7.78 8.86
CA LEU A 117 3.11 7.47 9.95
C LEU A 117 1.73 7.01 9.44
N ILE A 118 1.15 7.76 8.50
CA ILE A 118 -0.17 7.44 7.95
C ILE A 118 -0.09 6.16 7.12
N SER A 119 0.85 6.05 6.17
CA SER A 119 0.92 4.85 5.32
C SER A 119 1.33 3.61 6.11
N GLY A 120 2.26 3.76 7.07
CA GLY A 120 2.70 2.69 7.96
C GLY A 120 1.59 2.17 8.87
N SER A 121 0.61 3.00 9.23
CA SER A 121 -0.53 2.55 10.05
C SER A 121 -1.44 1.54 9.35
N ALA A 122 -1.38 1.43 8.02
CA ALA A 122 -2.24 0.53 7.22
C ALA A 122 -2.11 -0.95 7.65
N ILE A 123 -0.90 -1.35 8.06
CA ILE A 123 -0.60 -2.75 8.37
C ILE A 123 -1.05 -3.17 9.77
N ILE A 124 -1.30 -2.20 10.66
CA ILE A 124 -1.57 -2.45 12.09
C ILE A 124 -2.84 -3.30 12.29
N PRO A 125 -4.00 -2.98 11.69
CA PRO A 125 -5.21 -3.79 11.90
C PRO A 125 -5.01 -5.25 11.47
N GLN A 126 -4.30 -5.44 10.36
CA GLN A 126 -4.03 -6.75 9.81
C GLN A 126 -3.03 -7.54 10.66
N PHE A 127 -2.00 -6.87 11.18
CA PHE A 127 -1.07 -7.46 12.12
C PHE A 127 -1.76 -7.91 13.41
N ILE A 128 -2.61 -7.05 13.99
CA ILE A 128 -3.41 -7.39 15.18
C ILE A 128 -4.35 -8.57 14.88
N HIS A 129 -5.01 -8.59 13.73
CA HIS A 129 -5.86 -9.69 13.32
C HIS A 129 -5.07 -11.01 13.26
N VAL A 130 -3.90 -11.01 12.61
CA VAL A 130 -3.03 -12.19 12.50
C VAL A 130 -2.54 -12.65 13.87
N LEU A 131 -2.28 -11.75 14.81
CA LEU A 131 -1.91 -12.13 16.18
C LEU A 131 -3.05 -12.86 16.90
N ARG A 132 -4.30 -12.45 16.69
CA ARG A 132 -5.47 -12.92 17.44
C ARG A 132 -6.20 -14.10 16.81
N THR A 133 -6.11 -14.29 15.49
CA THR A 133 -6.84 -15.36 14.79
C THR A 133 -6.05 -16.67 14.76
N ASP A 134 -6.77 -17.78 14.93
CA ASP A 134 -6.26 -19.14 14.72
C ASP A 134 -6.53 -19.65 13.30
N ASN A 135 -7.36 -18.96 12.52
CA ASN A 135 -7.62 -19.29 11.12
C ASN A 135 -6.96 -18.26 10.20
N LEU A 136 -5.99 -18.72 9.40
CA LEU A 136 -5.21 -17.89 8.47
C LEU A 136 -5.45 -18.24 6.99
N HIS A 137 -6.54 -18.96 6.68
CA HIS A 137 -6.86 -19.36 5.30
C HIS A 137 -6.96 -18.17 4.34
N GLY A 138 -7.46 -17.03 4.80
CA GLY A 138 -7.64 -15.81 4.00
C GLY A 138 -6.35 -15.05 3.68
N ILE A 139 -5.21 -15.40 4.30
CA ILE A 139 -3.94 -14.70 4.11
C ILE A 139 -3.23 -15.27 2.87
N SER A 140 -3.05 -14.45 1.84
CA SER A 140 -2.34 -14.83 0.61
C SER A 140 -0.81 -14.74 0.78
N LEU A 141 -0.12 -15.87 0.86
CA LEU A 141 1.35 -15.90 0.91
C LEU A 141 1.98 -15.22 -0.31
N THR A 142 1.44 -15.43 -1.51
CA THR A 142 1.96 -14.83 -2.74
C THR A 142 1.89 -13.31 -2.69
N SER A 143 0.77 -12.74 -2.22
CA SER A 143 0.61 -11.29 -2.13
C SER A 143 1.58 -10.68 -1.13
N TYR A 144 1.76 -11.29 0.04
CA TYR A 144 2.69 -10.79 1.04
C TYR A 144 4.15 -10.93 0.61
N THR A 145 4.52 -12.03 -0.05
CA THR A 145 5.87 -12.19 -0.62
C THR A 145 6.16 -11.11 -1.67
N LEU A 146 5.20 -10.84 -2.56
CA LEU A 146 5.34 -9.75 -3.54
C LEU A 146 5.50 -8.40 -2.84
N THR A 147 4.71 -8.12 -1.80
CA THR A 147 4.86 -6.88 -1.01
C THR A 147 6.22 -6.78 -0.34
N ILE A 148 6.75 -7.88 0.23
CA ILE A 148 8.09 -7.90 0.85
C ILE A 148 9.16 -7.59 -0.20
N ILE A 149 9.06 -8.16 -1.41
CA ILE A 149 9.99 -7.87 -2.51
C ILE A 149 9.91 -6.38 -2.88
N THR A 150 8.71 -5.86 -3.11
CA THR A 150 8.49 -4.44 -3.43
C THR A 150 9.06 -3.52 -2.34
N CYS A 151 8.78 -3.79 -1.06
CA CYS A 151 9.31 -3.02 0.05
C CYS A 151 10.84 -3.12 0.14
N THR A 152 11.41 -4.29 -0.14
CA THR A 152 12.87 -4.47 -0.15
C THR A 152 13.51 -3.64 -1.26
N VAL A 153 12.93 -3.61 -2.46
CA VAL A 153 13.43 -2.78 -3.57
C VAL A 153 13.32 -1.29 -3.23
N TRP A 154 12.22 -0.85 -2.61
CA TRP A 154 12.08 0.53 -2.13
C TRP A 154 13.05 0.89 -1.01
N LEU A 155 13.31 -0.02 -0.06
CA LEU A 155 14.29 0.16 1.01
C LEU A 155 15.70 0.36 0.43
N LEU A 156 16.11 -0.51 -0.50
CA LEU A 156 17.39 -0.41 -1.18
C LEU A 156 17.49 0.86 -2.03
N TYR A 157 16.40 1.23 -2.71
CA TYR A 157 16.34 2.48 -3.47
C TYR A 157 16.56 3.69 -2.55
N GLY A 158 15.85 3.77 -1.41
CA GLY A 158 16.02 4.83 -0.40
C GLY A 158 17.46 4.94 0.11
N PHE A 159 18.11 3.81 0.39
CA PHE A 159 19.54 3.83 0.77
C PHE A 159 20.44 4.36 -0.34
N VAL A 160 20.20 3.97 -1.59
CA VAL A 160 21.00 4.42 -2.74
C VAL A 160 20.90 5.92 -2.98
N ILE A 161 19.72 6.52 -2.76
CA ILE A 161 19.53 7.97 -2.89
C ILE A 161 19.72 8.73 -1.57
N SER A 162 20.13 8.04 -0.50
CA SER A 162 20.30 8.61 0.84
C SER A 162 19.01 9.28 1.41
N ASP A 163 17.84 8.77 1.04
CA ASP A 163 16.55 9.25 1.53
C ASP A 163 16.06 8.42 2.72
N PHE A 164 16.11 9.03 3.91
CA PHE A 164 15.69 8.38 5.15
C PHE A 164 14.19 8.04 5.17
N MET A 165 13.32 8.87 4.62
CA MET A 165 11.86 8.68 4.72
C MET A 165 11.42 7.44 3.95
N ILE A 166 11.93 7.29 2.72
CA ILE A 166 11.66 6.13 1.87
C ILE A 166 12.20 4.85 2.53
N SER A 167 13.43 4.89 3.06
CA SER A 167 13.99 3.74 3.76
C SER A 167 13.22 3.39 5.03
N ALA A 168 12.88 4.37 5.87
CA ALA A 168 12.22 4.16 7.15
C ALA A 168 10.86 3.45 7.01
N GLN A 169 10.03 3.87 6.04
CA GLN A 169 8.73 3.25 5.79
C GLN A 169 8.86 1.75 5.50
N ASN A 170 9.81 1.39 4.62
CA ASN A 170 9.98 0.01 4.18
C ASN A 170 10.69 -0.84 5.24
N PHE A 171 11.63 -0.25 5.98
CA PHE A 171 12.30 -0.89 7.10
C PHE A 171 11.31 -1.32 8.18
N VAL A 172 10.29 -0.49 8.48
CA VAL A 172 9.24 -0.83 9.46
C VAL A 172 8.27 -1.89 8.92
N ALA A 173 7.89 -1.81 7.64
CA ALA A 173 6.91 -2.70 7.05
C ALA A 173 7.42 -4.16 6.88
N ILE A 174 8.68 -4.35 6.49
CA ILE A 174 9.24 -5.66 6.15
C ILE A 174 9.15 -6.67 7.32
N PRO A 175 9.59 -6.37 8.56
CA PRO A 175 9.51 -7.31 9.68
C PRO A 175 8.08 -7.76 9.98
N ILE A 176 7.12 -6.84 9.90
CA ILE A 176 5.70 -7.14 10.15
C ILE A 176 5.17 -8.07 9.05
N MET A 177 5.47 -7.79 7.79
CA MET A 177 5.07 -8.62 6.65
C MET A 177 5.71 -10.02 6.72
N LEU A 178 6.98 -10.11 7.10
CA LEU A 178 7.68 -11.38 7.31
C LEU A 178 7.02 -12.21 8.42
N PHE A 179 6.68 -11.57 9.55
CA PHE A 179 5.97 -12.24 10.64
C PHE A 179 4.62 -12.80 10.18
N ILE A 180 3.81 -11.98 9.50
CA ILE A 180 2.48 -12.40 9.00
C ILE A 180 2.63 -13.58 8.03
N THR A 181 3.56 -13.48 7.07
CA THR A 181 3.83 -14.52 6.08
C THR A 181 4.28 -15.82 6.74
N HIS A 182 5.20 -15.72 7.72
CA HIS A 182 5.70 -16.88 8.45
C HIS A 182 4.60 -17.58 9.25
N LYS A 183 3.78 -16.82 10.01
CA LYS A 183 2.67 -17.39 10.79
C LYS A 183 1.65 -18.07 9.87
N ALA A 184 1.27 -17.43 8.76
CA ALA A 184 0.34 -18.00 7.78
C ALA A 184 0.91 -19.25 7.10
N TRP A 185 2.21 -19.28 6.79
CA TRP A 185 2.87 -20.45 6.21
C TRP A 185 2.87 -21.64 7.18
N ARG A 186 3.23 -21.42 8.46
CA ARG A 186 3.19 -22.47 9.49
C ARG A 186 1.79 -23.05 9.68
N TRP A 187 0.79 -22.18 9.72
CA TRP A 187 -0.61 -22.58 9.83
C TRP A 187 -1.03 -23.51 8.67
N ARG A 188 -0.65 -23.17 7.43
CA ARG A 188 -0.96 -24.01 6.25
C ARG A 188 -0.31 -25.39 6.35
N GLN A 189 0.96 -25.46 6.77
CA GLN A 189 1.68 -26.73 6.90
C GLN A 189 1.00 -27.69 7.88
N GLN A 190 0.56 -27.18 9.03
CA GLN A 190 -0.14 -27.97 10.05
C GLN A 190 -1.46 -28.53 9.52
N HIS A 191 -2.23 -27.72 8.77
CA HIS A 191 -3.54 -28.13 8.27
C HIS A 191 -3.46 -29.01 7.00
N SER A 192 -2.42 -28.87 6.18
CA SER A 192 -2.18 -29.79 5.06
C SER A 192 -1.77 -31.20 5.52
N GLN A 193 -1.12 -31.31 6.69
CA GLN A 193 -0.74 -32.61 7.26
C GLN A 193 -1.95 -33.37 7.82
N LEU A 194 -2.93 -32.66 8.40
CA LEU A 194 -4.16 -33.24 8.94
C LEU A 194 -5.15 -33.74 7.86
N SER A 195 -5.07 -33.23 6.63
CA SER A 195 -5.92 -33.69 5.52
C SER A 195 -5.42 -34.97 4.83
N VAL A 196 -4.22 -35.44 5.19
CA VAL A 196 -3.55 -36.61 4.56
C VAL A 196 -3.48 -37.82 5.53
N SER A 197 -3.81 -37.62 6.81
CA SER A 197 -3.93 -38.66 7.84
C SER A 197 -5.39 -39.09 8.05
#